data_AF-A0A8I6XP92-F1
#
_entry.id   AF-A0A8I6XP92-F1
#
_cell.length_a   1.000
_cell.length_b   1.000
_cell.length_c   1.000
_cell.angle_alpha   90.00
_cell.angle_beta   90.00
_cell.angle_gamma   90.00
#
_symmetry.space_group_name_H-M   'P 1'
#
loop_
_entity.id
_entity.type
_entity.pdbx_description
1 polymer ?
#
loop_
_entity_poly.entity_id
_entity_poly.type
_entity_poly.pdbx_seq_one_letter_code
_entity_poly.pdbx_strand_id
1 'polypeptide(L)'
;MTMTLEDMAMISGLPLNGDTVTGHVSAVNWRQRVGVLIGVEPPPPLPGKPDASKVKHSWLKEVRGAPCPADADDIVVQQYAWAYLWYVLTKVVLTDTIDNSAL
;
A
#
# COMPACT_ATOMS: atom_id res chain seq x y z
N MET A 1 19.73 0.42 9.80
CA MET A 1 19.23 1.75 9.41
C MET A 1 17.74 1.75 9.64
N THR A 2 17.24 2.65 10.48
CA THR A 2 15.81 2.78 10.79
C THR A 2 15.39 4.17 10.31
N MET A 3 14.42 4.23 9.41
CA MET A 3 13.87 5.50 8.94
C MET A 3 13.00 6.09 10.06
N THR A 4 13.23 7.35 10.42
CA THR A 4 12.51 8.03 11.50
C THR A 4 11.25 8.73 10.98
N LEU A 5 10.36 9.16 11.88
CA LEU A 5 9.21 10.00 11.51
C LEU A 5 9.67 11.37 10.97
N GLU A 6 10.80 11.89 11.45
CA GLU A 6 11.40 13.12 10.93
C GLU A 6 11.86 12.94 9.47
N ASP A 7 12.51 11.83 9.14
CA ASP A 7 12.89 11.49 7.77
C ASP A 7 11.65 11.37 6.86
N MET A 8 10.57 10.76 7.35
CA MET A 8 9.31 10.66 6.62
C MET A 8 8.60 12.00 6.45
N ALA A 9 8.62 12.87 7.46
CA ALA A 9 8.09 14.22 7.36
C ALA A 9 8.88 15.04 6.33
N MET A 10 10.21 14.85 6.29
CA MET A 10 11.09 15.48 5.31
C MET A 10 10.79 14.99 3.88
N ILE A 11 10.68 13.68 3.66
CA ILE A 11 10.41 13.09 2.33
C ILE A 11 9.02 13.47 1.83
N SER A 12 8.01 13.43 2.70
CA SER A 12 6.62 13.72 2.33
C SER A 12 6.27 15.21 2.29
N GLY A 13 7.06 16.06 2.94
CA GLY A 13 6.74 17.49 3.14
C GLY A 13 5.54 17.71 4.07
N LEU A 14 5.08 16.67 4.77
CA LEU A 14 3.92 16.72 5.66
C LEU A 14 4.37 16.63 7.13
N PRO A 15 3.84 17.48 8.03
CA PRO A 15 4.15 17.37 9.45
C PRO A 15 3.52 16.08 10.03
N LEU A 16 4.36 15.12 10.41
CA LEU A 16 3.95 13.88 11.04
C LEU A 16 4.23 13.93 12.55
N ASN A 17 3.25 14.39 13.34
CA ASN A 17 3.34 14.48 14.80
C ASN A 17 2.73 13.27 15.53
N GLY A 18 2.80 12.08 14.92
CA GLY A 18 2.21 10.85 15.47
C GLY A 18 3.20 10.04 16.30
N ASP A 19 2.68 9.11 17.11
CA ASP A 19 3.53 8.11 17.76
C ASP A 19 4.16 7.19 16.70
N THR A 20 5.44 6.84 16.88
CA THR A 20 6.10 5.89 15.99
C THR A 20 5.41 4.53 16.10
N VAL A 21 4.76 4.10 15.03
CA VAL A 21 4.27 2.72 14.91
C VAL A 21 5.46 1.83 14.62
N THR A 22 6.15 1.42 15.69
CA THR A 22 7.21 0.41 15.63
C THR A 22 6.65 -0.92 16.08
N GLY A 23 6.78 -1.95 15.25
CA GLY A 23 6.21 -3.26 15.54
C GLY A 23 6.65 -4.32 14.54
N HIS A 24 6.60 -5.59 14.96
CA HIS A 24 6.85 -6.71 14.07
C HIS A 24 5.69 -6.85 13.07
N VAL A 25 5.97 -6.66 11.78
CA VAL A 25 4.97 -6.91 10.73
C VAL A 25 4.79 -8.42 10.58
N SER A 26 3.65 -8.94 11.04
CA SER A 26 3.30 -10.34 10.82
C SER A 26 2.76 -10.54 9.40
N ALA A 27 3.26 -11.57 8.71
CA ALA A 27 2.74 -12.00 7.41
C ALA A 27 1.51 -12.92 7.54
N VAL A 28 1.17 -13.39 8.75
CA VAL A 28 0.05 -14.32 8.99
C VAL A 28 -1.27 -13.66 8.61
N ASN A 29 -2.05 -14.21 7.68
CA ASN A 29 -3.31 -13.62 7.19
C ASN A 29 -3.14 -12.23 6.52
N TRP A 30 -1.98 -11.97 5.90
CA TRP A 30 -1.74 -10.68 5.24
C TRP A 30 -2.80 -10.40 4.16
N ARG A 31 -3.18 -11.39 3.34
CA ARG A 31 -4.19 -11.23 2.28
C ARG A 31 -5.53 -10.79 2.81
N GLN A 32 -6.03 -11.44 3.87
CA GLN A 32 -7.30 -11.09 4.49
C GLN A 32 -7.26 -9.66 5.05
N ARG A 33 -6.14 -9.25 5.64
CA ARG A 33 -5.96 -7.85 6.08
C ARG A 33 -6.00 -6.87 4.91
N VAL A 34 -5.38 -7.20 3.78
CA VAL A 34 -5.51 -6.40 2.55
C VAL A 34 -6.97 -6.37 2.07
N GLY A 35 -7.68 -7.50 2.15
CA GLY A 35 -9.10 -7.60 1.83
C GLY A 35 -9.97 -6.66 2.66
N VAL A 36 -9.69 -6.52 3.97
CA VAL A 36 -10.41 -5.57 4.83
C VAL A 36 -10.08 -4.12 4.46
N LEU A 37 -8.80 -3.81 4.24
CA LEU A 37 -8.33 -2.45 3.96
C LEU A 37 -8.75 -1.94 2.58
N ILE A 38 -8.78 -2.80 1.58
CA ILE A 38 -9.04 -2.44 0.18
C ILE A 38 -10.46 -2.84 -0.24
N GLY A 39 -11.11 -3.76 0.46
CA GLY A 39 -12.42 -4.33 0.13
C GLY A 39 -12.36 -5.54 -0.81
N VAL A 40 -11.18 -5.89 -1.33
CA VAL A 40 -10.98 -7.04 -2.22
C VAL A 40 -9.70 -7.76 -1.82
N GLU A 41 -9.80 -9.09 -1.66
CA GLU A 41 -8.64 -9.90 -1.33
C GLU A 41 -7.73 -10.10 -2.56
N PRO A 42 -6.39 -9.97 -2.42
CA PRO A 42 -5.47 -10.28 -3.49
C PRO A 42 -5.59 -11.75 -3.94
N PRO A 43 -5.38 -12.05 -5.23
CA PRO A 43 -5.44 -13.42 -5.71
C PRO A 43 -4.37 -14.30 -5.03
N PRO A 44 -4.65 -15.60 -4.81
CA PRO A 44 -3.67 -16.52 -4.26
C PRO A 44 -2.46 -16.66 -5.18
N PRO A 45 -1.29 -17.06 -4.65
CA PRO A 45 -0.12 -17.35 -5.47
C PRO A 45 -0.42 -18.49 -6.45
N LEU A 46 0.25 -18.45 -7.61
CA LEU A 46 0.16 -19.52 -8.60
C LEU A 46 0.66 -20.85 -7.98
N PRO A 47 0.13 -22.00 -8.44
CA PRO A 47 0.59 -23.31 -7.97
C PRO A 47 2.11 -23.43 -8.06
N GLY A 48 2.74 -23.79 -6.93
CA GLY A 48 4.20 -23.95 -6.84
C GLY A 48 5.00 -22.65 -6.65
N LYS A 49 4.37 -21.48 -6.54
CA LYS A 49 5.07 -20.22 -6.18
C LYS A 49 4.89 -19.88 -4.70
N PRO A 50 5.94 -19.32 -4.05
CA PRO A 50 5.84 -18.87 -2.67
C PRO A 50 4.87 -17.69 -2.54
N ASP A 51 4.12 -17.65 -1.44
CA ASP A 51 3.29 -16.51 -1.08
C ASP A 51 4.19 -15.36 -0.61
N ALA A 52 4.54 -14.48 -1.55
CA ALA A 52 5.51 -13.41 -1.31
C ALA A 52 5.03 -12.32 -0.35
N SER A 53 3.80 -12.40 0.20
CA SER A 53 3.23 -11.38 1.09
C SER A 53 3.26 -9.96 0.51
N LYS A 54 3.02 -9.86 -0.80
CA LYS A 54 3.16 -8.63 -1.59
C LYS A 54 1.93 -8.40 -2.43
N VAL A 55 1.51 -7.14 -2.49
CA VAL A 55 0.47 -6.66 -3.40
C VAL A 55 1.12 -6.08 -4.65
N LYS A 56 0.65 -6.48 -5.83
CA LYS A 56 1.11 -5.87 -7.09
C LYS A 56 0.42 -4.52 -7.29
N HIS A 57 1.18 -3.49 -7.67
CA HIS A 57 0.60 -2.19 -8.04
C HIS A 57 -0.41 -2.32 -9.20
N SER A 58 -0.15 -3.22 -10.16
CA SER A 58 -1.10 -3.48 -11.27
C SER A 58 -2.46 -3.97 -10.78
N TRP A 59 -2.48 -4.84 -9.77
CA TRP A 59 -3.71 -5.35 -9.15
C TRP A 59 -4.43 -4.24 -8.38
N LEU A 60 -3.70 -3.41 -7.64
CA LEU A 60 -4.32 -2.30 -6.89
C LEU A 60 -5.01 -1.31 -7.84
N LYS A 61 -4.39 -1.04 -9.00
CA LYS A 61 -4.96 -0.22 -10.07
C LYS A 61 -6.18 -0.86 -10.72
N GLU A 62 -6.20 -2.18 -10.85
CA GLU A 62 -7.37 -2.90 -11.38
C GLU A 62 -8.58 -2.77 -10.44
N VAL A 63 -8.36 -2.91 -9.13
CA VAL A 63 -9.44 -2.91 -8.13
C VAL A 63 -9.91 -1.50 -7.74
N ARG A 64 -8.98 -0.53 -7.67
CA ARG A 64 -9.24 0.83 -7.14
C ARG A 64 -8.72 1.96 -8.04
N GLY A 65 -8.45 1.67 -9.32
CA GLY A 65 -7.97 2.69 -10.27
C GLY A 65 -9.07 3.58 -10.85
N ALA A 66 -10.33 3.17 -10.76
CA ALA A 66 -11.47 4.01 -11.11
C ALA A 66 -11.76 5.04 -9.98
N PRO A 67 -12.43 6.17 -10.25
CA PRO A 67 -12.92 7.06 -9.21
C PRO A 67 -13.87 6.34 -8.22
N CYS A 68 -13.86 6.77 -6.96
CA CYS A 68 -14.83 6.31 -5.97
C CYS A 68 -16.24 6.74 -6.41
N PRO A 69 -17.26 5.85 -6.36
CA PRO A 69 -18.65 6.22 -6.65
C PRO A 69 -19.12 7.36 -5.74
N ALA A 70 -19.98 8.24 -6.25
CA ALA A 70 -20.45 9.42 -5.52
C ALA A 70 -21.41 9.07 -4.36
N ASP A 71 -22.04 7.90 -4.43
CA ASP A 71 -22.97 7.33 -3.46
C ASP A 71 -22.34 6.19 -2.64
N ALA A 72 -21.00 6.11 -2.62
CA ALA A 72 -20.28 5.11 -1.86
C ALA A 72 -20.48 5.27 -0.35
N ASP A 73 -20.68 4.15 0.34
CA ASP A 73 -20.70 4.08 1.80
C ASP A 73 -19.33 4.47 2.39
N ASP A 74 -19.33 4.94 3.64
CA ASP A 74 -18.12 5.42 4.34
C ASP A 74 -17.01 4.37 4.36
N ILE A 75 -17.38 3.09 4.49
CA ILE A 75 -16.46 1.95 4.44
C ILE A 75 -15.78 1.87 3.07
N VAL A 76 -16.54 2.07 1.99
CA VAL A 76 -16.01 2.05 0.62
C VAL A 76 -15.10 3.27 0.40
N VAL A 77 -15.51 4.45 0.85
CA VAL A 77 -14.67 5.66 0.79
C VAL A 77 -13.33 5.45 1.50
N GLN A 78 -13.34 4.86 2.69
CA GLN A 78 -12.13 4.50 3.43
C GLN A 78 -11.25 3.52 2.66
N GLN A 79 -11.84 2.50 2.03
CA GLN A 79 -11.10 1.53 1.20
C GLN A 79 -10.42 2.18 0.00
N TYR A 80 -11.08 3.14 -0.65
CA TYR A 80 -10.48 3.96 -1.71
C TYR A 80 -9.36 4.86 -1.18
N ALA A 81 -9.52 5.44 0.00
CA ALA A 81 -8.48 6.25 0.65
C ALA A 81 -7.24 5.42 0.99
N TRP A 82 -7.41 4.20 1.54
CA TRP A 82 -6.29 3.28 1.82
C TRP A 82 -5.53 2.90 0.53
N ALA A 83 -6.24 2.60 -0.55
CA ALA A 83 -5.64 2.32 -1.85
C ALA A 83 -4.84 3.52 -2.39
N TYR A 84 -5.40 4.72 -2.24
CA TYR A 84 -4.74 5.96 -2.66
C TYR A 84 -3.48 6.25 -1.82
N LEU A 85 -3.53 6.06 -0.50
CA LEU A 85 -2.36 6.19 0.36
C LEU A 85 -1.23 5.24 -0.06
N TRP A 86 -1.56 3.99 -0.40
CA TRP A 86 -0.57 3.06 -0.95
C TRP A 86 0.01 3.51 -2.29
N TYR A 87 -0.81 4.08 -3.16
CA TYR A 87 -0.32 4.69 -4.40
C TYR A 87 0.66 5.83 -4.10
N VAL A 88 0.32 6.76 -3.20
CA VAL A 88 1.21 7.87 -2.81
C VAL A 88 2.51 7.35 -2.20
N LEU A 89 2.45 6.39 -1.28
CA LEU A 89 3.65 5.81 -0.67
C LEU A 89 4.55 5.12 -1.71
N THR A 90 3.98 4.37 -2.66
CA THR A 90 4.76 3.63 -3.65
C THR A 90 5.26 4.49 -4.82
N LYS A 91 4.59 5.60 -5.14
CA LYS A 91 4.92 6.44 -6.31
C LYS A 91 5.56 7.79 -5.99
N VAL A 92 5.38 8.31 -4.78
CA VAL A 92 5.87 9.63 -4.38
C VAL A 92 7.00 9.49 -3.36
N VAL A 93 6.86 8.56 -2.41
CA VAL A 93 7.82 8.40 -1.29
C VAL A 93 8.93 7.40 -1.65
N LEU A 94 8.60 6.30 -2.32
CA LEU A 94 9.55 5.23 -2.66
C LEU A 94 10.02 5.28 -4.13
N THR A 95 10.07 6.47 -4.73
CA THR A 95 10.24 6.66 -6.18
C THR A 95 11.62 6.33 -6.72
N ASP A 96 12.55 5.81 -5.92
CA ASP A 96 13.89 5.47 -6.40
C ASP A 96 14.04 3.97 -6.68
N THR A 97 14.59 3.66 -7.87
CA THR A 97 14.82 2.34 -8.49
C THR A 97 13.72 1.75 -9.39
N ILE A 98 13.29 2.52 -10.40
CA ILE A 98 13.17 1.94 -11.75
C ILE A 98 14.01 2.78 -12.69
N ASP A 99 15.31 2.88 -12.41
CA ASP A 99 16.28 2.93 -13.49
C ASP A 99 16.65 1.48 -13.80
N ASN A 100 15.89 0.90 -14.72
CA ASN A 100 16.23 -0.36 -15.35
C ASN A 100 17.06 -0.04 -16.59
N SER A 101 18.16 0.68 -16.41
CA SER A 101 19.25 0.74 -17.39
C SER A 101 20.04 -0.56 -17.27
N ALA A 102 19.62 -1.53 -18.06
CA ALA A 102 20.47 -2.63 -18.46
C ALA A 102 21.70 -2.05 -19.19
N LEU A 103 22.89 -2.34 -18.67
CA LEU A 103 24.08 -2.83 -19.38
C LEU A 103 25.15 -3.25 -18.37
#